data_AF-A0A917P2I1-F1
#
_entry.id   AF-A0A917P2I1-F1
#
_cell.length_a   1.000
_cell.length_b   1.000
_cell.length_c   1.000
_cell.angle_alpha   90.00
_cell.angle_beta   90.00
_cell.angle_gamma   90.00
#
_symmetry.space_group_name_H-M   'P 1'
#
loop_
_entity.id
_entity.type
_entity.pdbx_description
1 polymer ?
#
loop_
_entity_poly.entity_id
_entity_poly.type
_entity_poly.pdbx_seq_one_letter_code
_entity_poly.pdbx_strand_id
1 'polypeptide(L)'
;MTVQGPYAVVLREHRGDLAQPPSSLLEVVTLPPQKLAAGQVRVRNLYQQVIAASGDLMFETAQIRVPAFRVGEPVYGTAIGTVVESRADGRQPVKPRALICTTRVTPWRRHL
;
A
#
# COMPACT_ATOMS: atom_id res chain seq x y z
N MET A 1 -20.71 -4.16 5.01
CA MET A 1 -20.34 -2.73 4.86
C MET A 1 -19.82 -2.53 3.44
N THR A 2 -20.56 -1.84 2.59
CA THR A 2 -20.11 -1.46 1.24
C THR A 2 -19.39 -0.13 1.35
N VAL A 3 -18.06 -0.15 1.28
CA VAL A 3 -17.23 1.06 1.32
C VAL A 3 -17.40 1.79 -0.01
N GLN A 4 -18.06 2.94 0.00
CA GLN A 4 -18.20 3.81 -1.18
C GLN A 4 -17.02 4.79 -1.23
N GLY A 5 -15.97 4.47 -1.98
CA GLY A 5 -14.78 5.31 -2.15
C GLY A 5 -13.46 4.54 -1.97
N PRO A 6 -12.31 5.11 -2.38
CA PRO A 6 -11.03 4.48 -2.12
C PRO A 6 -10.78 4.43 -0.61
N TYR A 7 -10.29 3.29 -0.13
CA TYR A 7 -9.98 3.07 1.27
C TYR A 7 -8.59 2.47 1.42
N ALA A 8 -8.02 2.62 2.60
CA ALA A 8 -6.77 1.98 2.97
C ALA A 8 -6.92 1.31 4.34
N VAL A 9 -6.10 0.28 4.55
CA VAL A 9 -5.80 -0.22 5.89
C VAL A 9 -4.57 0.53 6.37
N VAL A 10 -4.65 1.17 7.53
CA VAL A 10 -3.54 1.93 8.13
C VAL A 10 -3.16 1.33 9.48
N LEU A 11 -1.93 1.59 9.90
CA LEU A 11 -1.46 1.24 11.24
C LEU A 11 -1.94 2.29 12.25
N ARG A 12 -2.65 1.89 13.31
CA ARG A 12 -3.12 2.80 14.37
C ARG A 12 -2.06 3.14 15.39
N GLU A 13 -1.25 2.16 15.75
CA GLU A 13 -0.16 2.28 16.71
C GLU A 13 0.89 1.19 16.41
N HIS A 14 2.14 1.43 16.81
CA HIS A 14 3.17 0.41 16.64
C HIS A 14 2.90 -0.80 17.52
N ARG A 15 3.21 -1.98 16.99
CA ARG A 15 3.14 -3.22 17.74
C ARG A 15 4.20 -3.20 18.84
N GLY A 16 3.77 -3.41 20.08
CA GLY A 16 4.67 -3.57 21.24
C GLY A 16 4.87 -5.02 21.66
N ASP A 17 3.94 -5.91 21.30
CA ASP A 17 3.90 -7.30 21.78
C ASP A 17 3.59 -8.29 20.63
N LEU A 18 4.35 -9.39 20.58
CA LEU A 18 4.15 -10.48 19.62
C LEU A 18 2.89 -11.31 19.92
N ALA A 19 2.39 -11.31 21.16
CA ALA A 19 1.12 -11.95 21.52
C ALA A 19 -0.09 -11.15 21.01
N GLN A 20 0.07 -9.84 20.76
CA GLN A 20 -1.00 -9.00 20.25
C GLN A 20 -1.34 -9.39 18.80
N PRO A 21 -2.63 -9.62 18.47
CA PRO A 21 -3.02 -9.93 17.11
C PRO A 21 -2.80 -8.70 16.21
N PRO A 22 -2.08 -8.82 15.08
CA PRO A 22 -1.80 -7.70 14.17
C PRO A 22 -3.05 -6.92 13.74
N SER A 23 -4.17 -7.60 13.51
CA SER A 23 -5.42 -6.96 13.10
C SER A 23 -5.98 -5.97 14.13
N SER A 24 -5.66 -6.13 15.42
CA SER A 24 -6.13 -5.19 16.47
C SER A 24 -5.48 -3.80 16.37
N LEU A 25 -4.36 -3.71 15.66
CA LEU A 25 -3.57 -2.50 15.47
C LEU A 25 -3.88 -1.80 14.14
N LEU A 26 -4.83 -2.31 13.38
CA LEU A 26 -5.17 -1.81 12.06
C LEU A 26 -6.54 -1.15 12.08
N GLU A 27 -6.72 -0.17 11.20
CA GLU A 27 -8.03 0.40 10.90
C GLU A 27 -8.22 0.64 9.41
N VAL A 28 -9.48 0.69 9.01
CA VAL A 28 -9.87 1.05 7.64
C VAL A 28 -10.25 2.51 7.62
N VAL A 29 -9.56 3.29 6.78
CA VAL A 29 -9.84 4.72 6.58
C VAL A 29 -10.27 4.97 5.14
N THR A 30 -11.15 5.94 4.95
CA THR A 30 -11.46 6.47 3.62
C THR A 30 -10.33 7.39 3.17
N LEU A 31 -9.84 7.20 1.95
CA LEU A 31 -8.86 8.08 1.35
C LEU A 31 -9.56 9.20 0.57
N PRO A 32 -9.02 10.43 0.59
CA PRO A 32 -9.52 11.48 -0.27
C PRO A 32 -9.27 11.12 -1.74
N PRO A 33 -10.12 11.59 -2.67
CA PRO A 33 -9.83 11.50 -4.10
C PRO A 33 -8.48 12.17 -4.41
N GLN A 34 -7.56 11.42 -5.02
CA GLN A 34 -6.26 11.94 -5.44
C GLN A 34 -6.24 12.13 -6.96
N LYS A 35 -5.76 13.27 -7.46
CA LYS A 35 -5.55 13.48 -8.90
C LYS A 35 -4.32 12.71 -9.38
N LEU A 36 -4.41 12.05 -10.52
CA LEU A 36 -3.28 11.33 -11.10
C LEU A 36 -2.28 12.32 -11.72
N ALA A 37 -1.01 12.26 -11.32
CA ALA A 37 0.05 13.10 -11.88
C ALA A 37 0.65 12.50 -13.16
N ALA A 38 1.44 13.27 -13.91
CA ALA A 38 2.21 12.76 -15.05
C ALA A 38 3.16 11.64 -14.59
N GLY A 39 3.27 10.57 -15.38
CA GLY A 39 4.08 9.39 -15.04
C GLY A 39 3.38 8.38 -14.13
N GLN A 40 2.18 8.65 -13.61
CA GLN A 40 1.49 7.77 -12.66
C GLN A 40 0.41 6.91 -13.30
N VAL A 41 0.08 5.80 -12.64
CA VAL A 41 -1.05 4.92 -12.95
C VAL A 41 -1.94 4.76 -11.73
N ARG A 42 -3.26 4.71 -11.94
CA ARG A 42 -4.23 4.31 -10.91
C ARG A 42 -4.57 2.85 -11.09
N VAL A 43 -4.47 2.10 -10.00
CA VAL A 43 -4.74 0.67 -9.97
C VAL A 43 -5.87 0.38 -9.01
N ARG A 44 -6.84 -0.42 -9.44
CA ARG A 44 -7.80 -1.08 -8.54
C ARG A 44 -7.17 -2.38 -8.07
N ASN A 45 -6.71 -2.40 -6.81
CA ASN A 45 -6.18 -3.62 -6.20
C ASN A 45 -7.27 -4.69 -6.12
N LEU A 46 -6.92 -5.92 -6.49
CA LEU A 46 -7.78 -7.09 -6.43
C LEU A 46 -7.33 -8.04 -5.31
N TYR A 47 -6.02 -8.22 -5.17
CA TYR A 47 -5.41 -9.05 -4.14
C TYR A 47 -4.19 -8.34 -3.57
N GLN A 48 -3.98 -8.49 -2.26
CA GLN A 48 -2.77 -8.04 -1.58
C GLN A 48 -2.15 -9.21 -0.83
N GLN A 49 -0.85 -9.37 -0.98
CA GLN A 49 -0.10 -10.39 -0.27
C GLN A 49 0.08 -9.97 1.18
N VAL A 50 -0.17 -10.90 2.09
CA VAL A 50 0.13 -10.77 3.52
C VAL A 50 1.17 -11.85 3.86
N ILE A 51 2.30 -11.46 4.44
CA ILE A 51 3.39 -12.36 4.81
C ILE A 51 3.78 -12.16 6.27
N ALA A 52 4.48 -13.13 6.86
CA ALA A 52 4.93 -13.05 8.25
C ALA A 52 5.75 -11.78 8.53
N ALA A 53 6.65 -11.42 7.59
CA ALA A 53 7.46 -10.21 7.68
C ALA A 53 6.63 -8.91 7.75
N SER A 54 5.37 -8.90 7.29
CA SER A 54 4.47 -7.75 7.47
C SER A 54 4.21 -7.46 8.95
N GLY A 55 4.23 -8.48 9.81
CA GLY A 55 4.10 -8.31 11.26
C GLY A 55 5.34 -7.64 11.89
N ASP A 56 6.53 -7.92 11.36
CA ASP A 56 7.78 -7.30 11.81
C ASP A 56 7.84 -5.81 11.44
N LEU A 57 7.21 -5.43 10.33
CA LEU A 57 7.11 -4.03 9.90
C LEU A 57 6.18 -3.19 10.77
N MET A 58 5.39 -3.80 11.66
CA MET A 58 4.48 -3.05 12.54
C MET A 58 5.16 -2.52 13.81
N PHE A 59 6.38 -2.97 14.12
CA PHE A 59 7.17 -2.42 15.22
C PHE A 59 7.76 -1.07 14.83
N GLU A 60 8.02 -0.21 15.83
CA GLU A 60 8.63 1.12 15.62
C GLU A 60 9.98 1.01 14.90
N THR A 61 10.77 -0.02 15.24
CA THR A 61 12.04 -0.33 14.56
C THR A 61 11.96 -1.72 13.93
N ALA A 62 11.94 -1.77 12.60
CA ALA A 62 11.96 -3.02 11.85
C ALA A 62 13.34 -3.67 11.90
N GLN A 63 13.37 -4.98 12.16
CA GLN A 63 14.61 -5.78 12.17
C GLN A 63 15.07 -6.21 10.76
N ILE A 64 14.30 -5.87 9.73
CA ILE A 64 14.56 -6.21 8.33
C ILE A 64 14.90 -4.96 7.52
N ARG A 65 15.61 -5.11 6.39
CA ARG A 65 16.04 -3.98 5.52
C ARG A 65 14.89 -3.28 4.75
N VAL A 66 13.65 -3.54 5.14
CA VAL A 66 12.45 -2.88 4.65
C VAL A 66 11.98 -1.96 5.77
N PRO A 67 11.77 -0.66 5.53
CA PRO A 67 11.45 0.23 6.65
C PRO A 67 10.08 -0.08 7.29
N ALA A 68 9.91 0.25 8.56
CA ALA A 68 8.66 0.01 9.27
C ALA A 68 7.46 0.71 8.61
N PHE A 69 6.26 0.18 8.88
CA PHE A 69 5.02 0.90 8.65
C PHE A 69 4.93 2.10 9.58
N ARG A 70 4.36 3.19 9.07
CA ARG A 70 4.15 4.40 9.86
C ARG A 70 2.71 4.44 10.34
N VAL A 71 2.55 4.88 11.58
CA VAL A 71 1.24 5.16 12.16
C VAL A 71 0.49 6.19 11.30
N GLY A 72 -0.77 5.91 11.00
CA GLY A 72 -1.65 6.74 10.17
C GLY A 72 -1.40 6.65 8.65
N GLU A 73 -0.33 5.98 8.20
CA GLU A 73 -0.07 5.77 6.77
C GLU A 73 -0.62 4.41 6.31
N PRO A 74 -1.03 4.28 5.03
CA PRO A 74 -1.42 3.00 4.44
C PRO A 74 -0.31 1.96 4.60
N VAL A 75 -0.68 0.76 5.08
CA VAL A 75 0.24 -0.37 5.07
C VAL A 75 0.59 -0.72 3.63
N TYR A 76 1.81 -1.20 3.42
CA TYR A 76 2.31 -1.48 2.08
C TYR A 76 2.85 -2.89 1.94
N GLY A 77 2.74 -3.39 0.71
CA GLY A 77 3.17 -4.73 0.36
C GLY A 77 2.90 -4.99 -1.12
N THR A 78 3.24 -6.19 -1.56
CA THR A 78 2.97 -6.63 -2.93
C THR A 78 1.48 -6.82 -3.14
N ALA A 79 0.93 -6.17 -4.16
CA ALA A 79 -0.46 -6.36 -4.58
C ALA A 79 -0.55 -6.63 -6.07
N ILE A 80 -1.68 -7.22 -6.49
CA ILE A 80 -2.09 -7.42 -7.88
C ILE A 80 -3.41 -6.67 -8.09
N GLY A 81 -3.50 -5.94 -9.19
CA GLY A 81 -4.70 -5.18 -9.53
C GLY A 81 -4.88 -4.94 -11.01
N THR A 82 -5.92 -4.19 -11.37
CA THR A 82 -6.18 -3.72 -12.74
C THR A 82 -5.88 -2.24 -12.85
N VAL A 83 -5.13 -1.83 -13.87
CA VAL A 83 -4.96 -0.41 -14.20
C VAL A 83 -6.31 0.15 -14.67
N VAL A 84 -6.80 1.19 -13.99
CA VAL A 84 -8.08 1.85 -14.28
C VAL A 84 -7.92 3.24 -14.88
N GLU A 85 -6.74 3.85 -14.71
CA GLU A 85 -6.38 5.16 -15.28
C GLU A 85 -4.85 5.20 -15.44
N SER A 86 -4.33 5.84 -16.48
CA SER A 86 -2.89 5.99 -16.70
C SER A 86 -2.55 7.36 -17.27
N ARG A 87 -1.50 7.98 -16.73
CA ARG A 87 -0.82 9.17 -17.26
C ARG A 87 0.68 8.92 -17.43
N ALA A 88 1.11 7.67 -17.47
CA ALA A 88 2.48 7.29 -17.78
C ALA A 88 2.67 7.24 -19.30
N ASP A 89 3.75 7.85 -19.78
CA ASP A 89 4.11 7.81 -21.20
C ASP A 89 4.47 6.38 -21.59
N GLY A 90 3.75 5.85 -22.58
CA GLY A 90 3.79 4.44 -22.94
C GLY A 90 2.42 3.81 -22.75
N ARG A 91 1.80 3.41 -23.86
CA ARG A 91 0.51 2.72 -23.92
C ARG A 91 0.55 1.43 -23.08
N GLN A 92 0.34 1.52 -21.78
CA GLN A 92 -0.12 0.38 -21.00
C GLN A 92 -1.62 0.30 -21.24
N PRO A 93 -2.11 -0.66 -22.05
CA PRO A 93 -3.53 -0.74 -22.32
C PRO A 93 -4.26 -0.99 -20.99
N VAL A 94 -5.41 -0.33 -20.81
CA VAL A 94 -6.43 -0.68 -19.82
C VAL A 94 -6.89 -2.12 -20.08
N LYS A 95 -6.12 -3.10 -19.58
CA LYS A 95 -6.33 -4.54 -19.69
C LYS A 95 -5.92 -5.19 -18.35
N PRO A 96 -6.51 -6.34 -17.98
CA PRO A 96 -6.12 -7.05 -16.77
C PRO A 96 -4.67 -7.50 -16.89
N ARG A 97 -3.79 -6.86 -16.12
CA ARG A 97 -2.39 -7.28 -15.95
C ARG A 97 -2.02 -7.13 -14.50
N ALA A 98 -1.40 -8.16 -13.95
CA ALA A 98 -0.85 -8.11 -12.61
C ALA A 98 0.29 -7.10 -12.57
N LEU A 99 0.02 -5.90 -12.02
CA LEU A 99 1.05 -4.97 -11.61
C LEU A 99 1.40 -5.29 -10.16
N ILE A 100 2.68 -5.61 -9.89
CA ILE A 100 3.21 -5.59 -8.52
C ILE A 100 3.24 -4.14 -8.07
N CYS A 101 2.16 -3.71 -7.39
CA CYS A 101 2.15 -2.42 -6.73
C CYS A 101 2.80 -2.60 -5.37
N THR A 102 3.90 -1.90 -5.11
CA THR A 102 4.34 -1.61 -3.75
C THR A 102 3.76 -0.24 -3.41
N THR A 103 2.83 -0.17 -2.46
CA THR A 103 2.20 1.10 -2.05
C THR A 103 3.19 1.93 -1.25
N ARG A 104 4.25 2.41 -1.90
CA ARG A 104 5.09 3.49 -1.38
C ARG A 104 4.97 4.68 -2.30
N VAL A 105 4.18 5.66 -1.88
CA VAL A 105 4.16 6.99 -2.52
C VAL A 105 5.39 7.76 -2.05
N THR A 106 6.58 7.26 -2.37
CA THR A 106 7.83 8.02 -2.27
C THR A 106 8.37 8.20 -3.68
N PRO A 107 8.76 9.42 -4.08
CA PRO A 107 9.34 9.63 -5.40
C PRO A 107 10.60 8.77 -5.53
N TRP A 108 10.60 7.87 -6.50
CA TRP A 108 11.77 7.10 -6.90
C TRP A 108 12.81 8.09 -7.46
N ARG A 109 13.73 8.59 -6.63
CA ARG A 109 14.92 9.30 -7.11
C ARG A 109 15.91 8.26 -7.61
N ARG A 110 16.20 8.27 -8.91
CA ARG A 110 17.42 7.63 -9.43
C ARG A 110 18.59 8.39 -8.81
N HIS A 111 19.31 7.75 -7.89
CA HIS A 111 20.67 8.17 -7.59
C HIS A 111 21.52 7.76 -8.79
N LEU A 112 21.89 8.77 -9.58
CA LEU A 112 23.10 8.74 -10.40
C LEU A 112 24.31 8.90 -9.47
#